data_AF-A0A3P7ASF2-F1
#
_entry.id   AF-A0A3P7ASF2-F1
#
_cell.length_a   1.000
_cell.length_b   1.000
_cell.length_c   1.000
_cell.angle_alpha   90.00
_cell.angle_beta   90.00
_cell.angle_gamma   90.00
#
_symmetry.space_group_name_H-M   'P 1'
#
loop_
_entity.id
_entity.type
_entity.pdbx_description
1 polymer ?
#
loop_
_entity_poly.entity_id
_entity_poly.type
_entity_poly.pdbx_seq_one_letter_code
_entity_poly.pdbx_strand_id
1 'polypeptide(L)'
;MKCWKDFRHNSSFQELFRELFRVDGVRSVFFGEDFITVTKKDEETNWGLMRAEIMSTIANFIESGKPVISEGSVPEYSDTAIHEDDDDTVAMIKELLDSRVRPMVQEDGGDIMYMGFEDGVVKLKMKGSCTGCPSSSLTLKSGIQNMLQFYVPEVKEVVEVTDESDDLVKKELEKFEKSRGIVD
;
A
#
# COMPACT_ATOMS: atom_id res chain seq x y z
N MET A 1 8.23 3.49 40.76
CA MET A 1 7.20 2.56 40.24
C MET A 1 7.04 2.85 38.76
N LYS A 2 7.53 1.96 37.88
CA LYS A 2 7.35 2.08 36.42
C LYS A 2 5.98 1.51 36.08
N CYS A 3 5.05 2.38 35.64
CA CYS A 3 3.74 1.98 35.15
C CYS A 3 3.87 1.51 33.69
N TRP A 4 4.35 0.29 33.51
CA TRP A 4 4.27 -0.46 32.26
C TRP A 4 3.03 -1.36 32.37
N LYS A 5 1.86 -0.86 31.96
CA LYS A 5 0.64 -1.64 31.68
C LYS A 5 -0.46 -0.65 31.26
N ASP A 6 -0.46 -0.29 29.98
CA ASP A 6 -1.68 0.00 29.20
C ASP A 6 -1.35 0.17 27.70
N PHE A 7 -0.51 -0.72 27.17
CA PHE A 7 -0.25 -0.86 25.74
C PHE A 7 -0.91 -2.14 25.24
N ARG A 8 -2.24 -2.16 25.18
CA ARG A 8 -2.97 -3.17 24.41
C ARG A 8 -4.17 -2.54 23.72
N HIS A 9 -4.10 -2.53 22.39
CA HIS A 9 -5.21 -2.44 21.44
C HIS A 9 -6.02 -1.14 21.47
N ASN A 10 -5.53 -0.12 20.77
CA ASN A 10 -6.47 0.72 20.04
C ASN A 10 -5.91 1.04 18.66
N SER A 11 -6.47 0.41 17.65
CA SER A 11 -6.26 0.80 16.26
C SER A 11 -7.59 0.60 15.58
N SER A 12 -8.44 1.61 15.68
CA SER A 12 -9.70 1.70 14.94
C SER A 12 -9.50 1.48 13.42
N PHE A 13 -8.32 1.85 12.89
CA PHE A 13 -7.87 1.48 11.53
C PHE A 13 -7.91 -0.04 11.29
N GLN A 14 -7.35 -0.82 12.22
CA GLN A 14 -7.36 -2.28 12.16
C GLN A 14 -8.77 -2.86 12.31
N GLU A 15 -9.70 -2.14 12.93
CA GLU A 15 -11.11 -2.52 12.99
C GLU A 15 -11.78 -2.36 11.62
N LEU A 16 -11.70 -1.18 11.00
CA LEU A 16 -12.24 -0.94 9.67
C LEU A 16 -11.63 -1.87 8.61
N PHE A 17 -10.31 -2.06 8.64
CA PHE A 17 -9.63 -3.01 7.75
C PHE A 17 -10.21 -4.43 7.92
N ARG A 18 -10.37 -4.90 9.16
CA ARG A 18 -10.90 -6.24 9.44
C ARG A 18 -12.35 -6.40 9.02
N GLU A 19 -13.16 -5.37 9.15
CA GLU A 19 -14.56 -5.40 8.72
C GLU A 19 -14.67 -5.41 7.20
N LEU A 20 -13.93 -4.55 6.51
CA LEU A 20 -13.90 -4.53 5.04
C LEU A 20 -13.36 -5.84 4.45
N PHE A 21 -12.34 -6.42 5.06
CA PHE A 21 -11.77 -7.70 4.62
C PHE A 21 -12.73 -8.89 4.83
N ARG A 22 -13.78 -8.74 5.66
CA ARG A 22 -14.79 -9.78 5.89
C ARG A 22 -15.89 -9.81 4.84
N VAL A 23 -16.04 -8.74 4.06
CA VAL A 23 -17.02 -8.66 2.97
C VAL A 23 -16.70 -9.76 1.95
N ASP A 24 -17.70 -10.59 1.61
CA ASP A 24 -17.49 -11.65 0.62
C ASP A 24 -17.11 -11.06 -0.74
N GLY A 25 -16.12 -11.66 -1.37
CA GLY A 25 -15.58 -11.19 -2.64
C GLY A 25 -14.38 -10.25 -2.52
N VAL A 26 -14.03 -9.75 -1.33
CA VAL A 26 -12.85 -8.91 -1.11
C VAL A 26 -11.60 -9.78 -1.00
N ARG A 27 -10.60 -9.51 -1.85
CA ARG A 27 -9.27 -10.13 -1.83
C ARG A 27 -8.26 -9.32 -1.01
N SER A 28 -8.28 -8.00 -1.20
CA SER A 28 -7.37 -7.09 -0.52
C SER A 28 -7.99 -5.71 -0.38
N VAL A 29 -7.59 -5.02 0.68
CA VAL A 29 -7.96 -3.63 0.96
C VAL A 29 -6.68 -2.84 1.16
N PHE A 30 -6.52 -1.76 0.42
CA PHE A 30 -5.44 -0.80 0.56
C PHE A 30 -6.01 0.56 0.96
N PHE A 31 -5.38 1.20 1.93
CA PHE A 31 -5.74 2.54 2.38
C PHE A 31 -4.68 3.52 1.89
N GLY A 32 -5.09 4.41 1.00
CA GLY A 32 -4.35 5.61 0.66
C GLY A 32 -4.57 6.72 1.70
N GLU A 33 -4.06 7.92 1.41
CA GLU A 33 -4.20 9.07 2.29
C GLU A 33 -5.67 9.52 2.43
N ASP A 34 -6.40 9.55 1.32
CA ASP A 34 -7.79 10.00 1.22
C ASP A 34 -8.71 9.00 0.46
N PHE A 35 -8.21 7.82 0.12
CA PHE A 35 -8.94 6.80 -0.62
C PHE A 35 -8.78 5.39 -0.03
N ILE A 36 -9.72 4.50 -0.37
CA ILE A 36 -9.66 3.07 -0.08
C ILE A 36 -9.78 2.31 -1.41
N THR A 37 -8.78 1.50 -1.70
CA THR A 37 -8.80 0.57 -2.84
C THR A 37 -9.23 -0.80 -2.35
N VAL A 38 -10.26 -1.36 -2.98
CA VAL A 38 -10.72 -2.73 -2.74
C VAL A 38 -10.49 -3.56 -3.99
N THR A 39 -9.83 -4.70 -3.86
CA THR A 39 -9.58 -5.64 -4.97
C THR A 39 -10.51 -6.84 -4.81
N LYS A 40 -11.18 -7.26 -5.89
CA LYS A 40 -12.03 -8.45 -5.89
C LYS A 40 -11.20 -9.73 -5.96
N LYS A 41 -11.75 -10.83 -5.44
CA LYS A 41 -11.16 -12.19 -5.53
C LYS A 41 -11.07 -12.70 -6.97
N ASP A 42 -12.09 -12.44 -7.77
CA ASP A 42 -12.20 -12.91 -9.16
C ASP A 42 -13.10 -11.97 -9.99
N GLU A 43 -13.16 -12.23 -11.30
CA GLU A 43 -13.97 -11.45 -12.24
C GLU A 43 -15.48 -11.71 -12.09
N GLU A 44 -15.87 -12.90 -11.64
CA GLU A 44 -17.27 -13.32 -11.47
C GLU A 44 -17.95 -12.63 -10.29
N THR A 45 -17.16 -12.13 -9.34
CA THR A 45 -17.64 -11.42 -8.16
C THR A 45 -18.37 -10.13 -8.54
N ASN A 46 -19.62 -10.00 -8.08
CA ASN A 46 -20.52 -8.90 -8.42
C ASN A 46 -20.28 -7.63 -7.58
N TRP A 47 -19.81 -6.57 -8.25
CA TRP A 47 -19.57 -5.26 -7.62
C TRP A 47 -20.80 -4.62 -6.97
N GLY A 48 -22.01 -4.87 -7.49
CA GLY A 48 -23.23 -4.25 -6.98
C GLY A 48 -23.55 -4.65 -5.55
N LEU A 49 -23.44 -5.95 -5.23
CA LEU A 49 -23.64 -6.46 -3.87
C LEU A 49 -22.49 -6.05 -2.95
N MET A 50 -21.25 -6.23 -3.40
CA MET A 50 -20.07 -5.83 -2.63
C MET A 50 -20.07 -4.35 -2.27
N ARG A 51 -20.41 -3.48 -3.23
CA ARG A 51 -20.40 -2.03 -3.01
C ARG A 51 -21.39 -1.63 -1.92
N ALA A 52 -22.56 -2.23 -1.87
CA ALA A 52 -23.54 -1.95 -0.83
C ALA A 52 -23.01 -2.33 0.57
N GLU A 53 -22.40 -3.51 0.69
CA GLU A 53 -21.84 -3.99 1.96
C GLU A 53 -20.61 -3.18 2.42
N ILE A 54 -19.71 -2.87 1.49
CA ILE A 54 -18.53 -2.00 1.73
C ILE A 54 -18.98 -0.62 2.20
N MET A 55 -19.93 0.00 1.50
CA MET A 55 -20.41 1.34 1.86
C MET A 55 -21.13 1.35 3.20
N SER A 56 -21.92 0.30 3.52
CA SER A 56 -22.52 0.17 4.84
C SER A 56 -21.48 0.01 5.94
N THR A 57 -20.42 -0.75 5.70
CA THR A 57 -19.31 -0.95 6.65
C THR A 57 -18.60 0.36 6.94
N ILE A 58 -18.24 1.11 5.88
CA ILE A 58 -17.59 2.42 6.01
C ILE A 58 -18.52 3.40 6.74
N ALA A 59 -19.80 3.46 6.38
CA ALA A 59 -20.76 4.36 7.01
C ALA A 59 -20.92 4.09 8.52
N ASN A 60 -21.08 2.81 8.91
CA ASN A 60 -21.19 2.40 10.30
C ASN A 60 -19.92 2.77 11.10
N PHE A 61 -18.75 2.61 10.49
CA PHE A 61 -17.49 2.98 11.12
C PHE A 61 -17.39 4.50 11.32
N ILE A 62 -17.73 5.31 10.31
CA ILE A 62 -17.74 6.78 10.43
C ILE A 62 -18.73 7.22 11.52
N GLU A 63 -19.94 6.63 11.55
CA GLU A 63 -20.95 6.92 12.56
C GLU A 63 -20.50 6.55 13.98
N SER A 64 -19.65 5.52 14.12
CA SER A 64 -19.07 5.16 15.41
C SER A 64 -18.16 6.23 16.02
N GLY A 65 -17.76 7.26 15.24
CA GLY A 65 -16.92 8.37 15.68
C GLY A 65 -15.50 7.96 16.07
N LYS A 66 -15.10 6.73 15.76
CA LYS A 66 -13.76 6.21 16.04
C LYS A 66 -12.75 6.84 15.07
N PRO A 67 -11.55 7.23 15.54
CA PRO A 67 -10.54 7.84 14.68
C PRO A 67 -10.09 6.83 13.61
N VAL A 68 -10.12 7.19 12.32
CA VAL A 68 -9.73 6.28 11.21
C VAL A 68 -8.25 5.90 11.29
N ILE A 69 -7.40 6.79 11.81
CA ILE A 69 -5.95 6.60 11.95
C ILE A 69 -5.58 6.85 13.42
N SER A 70 -4.84 5.92 14.03
CA SER A 70 -4.18 6.20 15.30
C SER A 70 -2.96 7.08 14.99
N GLU A 71 -2.84 8.24 15.62
CA GLU A 71 -1.57 8.97 15.62
C GLU A 71 -0.46 7.99 16.02
N GLY A 72 0.53 7.81 15.16
CA GLY A 72 1.65 6.87 15.36
C GLY A 72 1.62 5.55 14.58
N SER A 73 0.63 5.28 13.71
CA SER A 73 0.64 4.10 12.82
C SER A 73 1.02 4.37 11.36
N VAL A 74 1.36 5.61 11.01
CA VAL A 74 2.10 5.87 9.77
C VAL A 74 3.51 5.32 10.02
N PRO A 75 4.02 4.35 9.25
CA PRO A 75 5.42 3.98 9.37
C PRO A 75 6.24 5.27 9.27
N GLU A 76 7.13 5.51 10.24
CA GLU A 76 8.07 6.64 10.31
C GLU A 76 9.02 6.70 9.08
N TYR A 77 8.84 5.76 8.14
CA TYR A 77 9.56 5.58 6.90
C TYR A 77 8.59 5.69 5.73
N SER A 78 7.97 6.87 5.52
CA SER A 78 7.74 7.27 4.14
C SER A 78 9.09 7.69 3.59
N ASP A 79 9.92 6.72 3.18
CA ASP A 79 11.25 6.99 2.61
C ASP A 79 11.14 7.82 1.31
N THR A 80 9.94 8.06 0.79
CA THR A 80 9.73 9.04 -0.29
C THR A 80 9.80 10.50 0.18
N ALA A 81 9.77 10.78 1.49
CA ALA A 81 9.96 12.14 2.00
C ALA A 81 11.43 12.58 1.81
N ILE A 82 11.62 13.82 1.37
CA ILE A 82 12.94 14.42 1.21
C ILE A 82 13.46 14.83 2.59
N HIS A 83 14.65 14.37 2.95
CA HIS A 83 15.34 14.68 4.19
C HIS A 83 16.59 15.55 3.94
N GLU A 84 17.04 16.28 4.96
CA GLU A 84 18.20 17.20 4.84
C GLU A 84 19.53 16.48 4.57
N ASP A 85 19.60 15.19 4.92
CA ASP A 85 20.76 14.32 4.77
C ASP A 85 20.73 13.46 3.49
N ASP A 86 19.68 13.60 2.67
CA ASP A 86 19.64 12.97 1.34
C ASP A 86 20.69 13.60 0.41
N ASP A 87 21.42 12.78 -0.33
CA ASP A 87 22.25 13.27 -1.45
C ASP A 87 21.37 13.93 -2.52
N ASP A 88 21.90 14.92 -3.24
CA ASP A 88 21.19 15.65 -4.33
C ASP A 88 20.49 14.70 -5.30
N THR A 89 21.11 13.56 -5.62
CA THR A 89 20.55 12.53 -6.51
C THR A 89 19.29 11.90 -5.90
N VAL A 90 19.37 11.54 -4.63
CA VAL A 90 18.26 10.90 -3.89
C VAL A 90 17.11 11.88 -3.71
N ALA A 91 17.42 13.12 -3.33
CA ALA A 91 16.42 14.18 -3.20
C ALA A 91 15.67 14.41 -4.52
N MET A 92 16.39 14.46 -5.66
CA MET A 92 15.78 14.60 -6.98
C MET A 92 14.90 13.40 -7.36
N ILE A 93 15.35 12.17 -7.08
CA ILE A 93 14.53 10.97 -7.29
C ILE A 93 13.22 11.08 -6.48
N LYS A 94 13.32 11.35 -5.17
CA LYS A 94 12.16 11.48 -4.29
C LYS A 94 11.20 12.58 -4.75
N GLU A 95 11.71 13.74 -5.16
CA GLU A 95 10.90 14.84 -5.72
C GLU A 95 10.14 14.42 -6.97
N LEU A 96 10.80 13.73 -7.91
CA LEU A 96 10.16 13.25 -9.14
C LEU A 96 9.09 12.19 -8.86
N LEU A 97 9.37 11.28 -7.92
CA LEU A 97 8.39 10.28 -7.49
C LEU A 97 7.16 10.96 -6.88
N ASP A 98 7.36 11.91 -5.98
CA ASP A 98 6.27 12.58 -5.26
C ASP A 98 5.45 13.52 -6.15
N SER A 99 6.11 14.34 -6.96
CA SER A 99 5.45 15.37 -7.77
C SER A 99 4.82 14.85 -9.07
N ARG A 100 5.25 13.70 -9.60
CA ARG A 100 4.81 13.20 -10.91
C ARG A 100 4.28 11.79 -10.91
N VAL A 101 4.93 10.87 -10.19
CA VAL A 101 4.58 9.45 -10.25
C VAL A 101 3.44 9.12 -9.30
N ARG A 102 3.57 9.49 -8.02
CA ARG A 102 2.58 9.18 -6.99
C ARG A 102 1.18 9.70 -7.35
N PRO A 103 0.98 10.92 -7.87
CA PRO A 103 -0.36 11.39 -8.26
C PRO A 103 -1.02 10.48 -9.30
N MET A 104 -0.27 10.08 -10.34
CA MET A 104 -0.78 9.19 -11.39
C MET A 104 -1.09 7.78 -10.84
N VAL A 105 -0.25 7.27 -9.94
CA VAL A 105 -0.45 5.94 -9.36
C VAL A 105 -1.61 5.92 -8.37
N GLN A 106 -1.81 6.99 -7.61
CA GLN A 106 -2.92 7.15 -6.67
C GLN A 106 -4.26 7.31 -7.40
N GLU A 107 -4.29 7.98 -8.56
CA GLU A 107 -5.47 8.00 -9.43
C GLU A 107 -5.94 6.59 -9.83
N ASP A 108 -5.00 5.65 -10.02
CA ASP A 108 -5.27 4.24 -10.30
C ASP A 108 -5.52 3.39 -9.03
N GLY A 109 -5.53 4.01 -7.85
CA GLY A 109 -5.76 3.36 -6.57
C GLY A 109 -4.55 2.58 -6.03
N GLY A 110 -3.35 2.87 -6.52
CA GLY A 110 -2.08 2.37 -5.99
C GLY A 110 -1.33 3.40 -5.15
N ASP A 111 -0.13 3.02 -4.69
CA ASP A 111 0.89 3.98 -4.25
C ASP A 111 2.27 3.36 -4.49
N ILE A 112 3.32 4.17 -4.39
CA ILE A 112 4.71 3.71 -4.44
C ILE A 112 5.49 4.22 -3.24
N MET A 113 6.39 3.39 -2.75
CA MET A 113 7.39 3.79 -1.76
C MET A 113 8.77 3.69 -2.37
N TYR A 114 9.56 4.75 -2.19
CA TYR A 114 11.00 4.66 -2.36
C TYR A 114 11.59 3.75 -1.27
N MET A 115 12.58 2.92 -1.64
CA MET A 115 13.22 1.94 -0.74
C MET A 115 14.76 2.02 -0.80
N GLY A 116 15.29 3.08 -1.42
CA GLY A 116 16.72 3.30 -1.56
C GLY A 116 17.23 3.35 -3.01
N PHE A 117 18.46 3.84 -3.14
CA PHE A 117 19.19 3.99 -4.40
C PHE A 117 20.65 3.60 -4.20
N GLU A 118 21.14 2.66 -5.01
CA GLU A 118 22.50 2.10 -4.87
C GLU A 118 23.02 1.67 -6.25
N ASP A 119 24.25 2.03 -6.60
CA ASP A 119 24.92 1.67 -7.86
C ASP A 119 24.17 2.02 -9.17
N GLY A 120 23.27 3.00 -9.10
CA GLY A 120 22.37 3.39 -10.20
C GLY A 120 21.04 2.63 -10.23
N VAL A 121 20.73 1.82 -9.20
CA VAL A 121 19.50 1.05 -9.11
C VAL A 121 18.57 1.68 -8.08
N VAL A 122 17.40 2.14 -8.53
CA VAL A 122 16.32 2.63 -7.66
C VAL A 122 15.44 1.47 -7.24
N LYS A 123 15.29 1.26 -5.94
CA LYS A 123 14.42 0.23 -5.35
C LYS A 123 13.09 0.87 -4.98
N LEU A 124 11.99 0.33 -5.49
CA LEU A 124 10.63 0.80 -5.18
C LEU A 124 9.79 -0.34 -4.63
N LYS A 125 8.90 -0.05 -3.68
CA LYS A 125 7.84 -0.97 -3.26
C LYS A 125 6.50 -0.47 -3.80
N MET A 126 5.82 -1.29 -4.59
CA MET A 126 4.49 -0.98 -5.12
C MET A 126 3.42 -1.31 -4.08
N LYS A 127 2.31 -0.56 -4.07
CA LYS A 127 1.16 -0.78 -3.18
C LYS A 127 -0.18 -0.65 -3.91
N GLY A 128 -1.24 -1.15 -3.27
CA GLY A 128 -2.61 -1.05 -3.77
C GLY A 128 -2.82 -1.79 -5.08
N SER A 129 -3.50 -1.16 -6.03
CA SER A 129 -3.81 -1.74 -7.35
C SER A 129 -2.57 -2.23 -8.12
N CYS A 130 -1.38 -1.69 -7.83
CA CYS A 130 -0.16 -1.95 -8.59
C CYS A 130 0.54 -3.28 -8.27
N THR A 131 0.20 -3.97 -7.17
CA THR A 131 0.88 -5.23 -6.76
C THR A 131 0.25 -6.49 -7.35
N GLY A 132 -0.99 -6.43 -7.84
CA GLY A 132 -1.80 -7.61 -8.15
C GLY A 132 -1.77 -8.10 -9.60
N CYS A 133 -1.19 -7.32 -10.52
CA CYS A 133 -1.23 -7.57 -11.96
C CYS A 133 0.18 -7.46 -12.58
N PRO A 134 0.79 -8.58 -13.03
CA PRO A 134 2.16 -8.58 -13.56
C PRO A 134 2.36 -7.68 -14.79
N SER A 135 1.33 -7.50 -15.62
CA SER A 135 1.41 -6.62 -16.79
C SER A 135 1.37 -5.14 -16.41
N SER A 136 0.54 -4.77 -15.44
CA SER A 136 0.44 -3.40 -14.94
C SER A 136 1.69 -2.99 -14.17
N SER A 137 2.22 -3.86 -13.31
CA SER A 137 3.45 -3.57 -12.56
C SER A 137 4.66 -3.41 -13.51
N LEU A 138 4.79 -4.25 -14.53
CA LEU A 138 5.85 -4.14 -15.53
C LEU A 138 5.76 -2.83 -16.33
N THR A 139 4.55 -2.45 -16.76
CA THR A 139 4.32 -1.23 -17.54
C THR A 139 4.63 0.01 -16.70
N LEU A 140 4.13 0.05 -15.47
CA LEU A 140 4.39 1.14 -14.53
C LEU A 140 5.88 1.26 -14.21
N LYS A 141 6.54 0.14 -13.88
CA LYS A 141 8.00 0.10 -13.62
C LYS A 141 8.78 0.68 -14.80
N SER A 142 8.44 0.27 -16.02
CA SER A 142 9.10 0.76 -17.24
C SER A 142 8.87 2.25 -17.45
N GLY A 143 7.65 2.75 -17.20
CA GLY A 143 7.33 4.18 -17.26
C GLY A 143 8.14 5.00 -16.26
N ILE A 144 8.20 4.56 -15.00
CA ILE A 144 8.98 5.22 -13.94
C ILE A 144 10.47 5.21 -14.30
N GLN A 145 11.01 4.07 -14.75
CA GLN A 145 12.41 3.96 -15.14
C GLN A 145 12.76 4.95 -16.25
N ASN A 146 11.98 4.99 -17.34
CA ASN A 146 12.24 5.90 -18.45
C ASN A 146 12.21 7.37 -18.01
N MET A 147 11.28 7.72 -17.12
CA MET A 147 11.19 9.07 -16.57
C MET A 147 12.42 9.41 -15.71
N LEU A 148 12.77 8.54 -14.76
CA LEU A 148 13.90 8.77 -13.86
C LEU A 148 15.22 8.85 -14.64
N GLN A 149 15.45 7.96 -15.60
CA GLN A 149 16.64 7.99 -16.48
C GLN A 149 16.75 9.29 -17.30
N PHE A 150 15.62 9.91 -17.66
CA PHE A 150 15.62 11.16 -18.41
C PHE A 150 16.03 12.36 -17.56
N TYR A 151 15.58 12.43 -16.30
CA TYR A 151 15.86 13.55 -15.40
C TYR A 151 17.11 13.35 -14.53
N VAL A 152 17.46 12.09 -14.24
CA VAL A 152 18.54 11.67 -13.33
C VAL A 152 19.44 10.66 -14.07
N PRO A 153 20.47 11.12 -14.81
CA PRO A 153 21.34 10.26 -15.62
C PRO A 153 22.08 9.16 -14.85
N GLU A 154 22.21 9.31 -13.54
CA GLU A 154 22.80 8.34 -12.60
C GLU A 154 21.93 7.08 -12.45
N VAL A 155 20.63 7.19 -12.71
CA VAL A 155 19.69 6.05 -12.68
C VAL A 155 19.93 5.17 -13.90
N LYS A 156 20.16 3.89 -13.66
CA LYS A 156 20.36 2.83 -14.67
C LYS A 156 19.19 1.85 -14.70
N GLU A 157 18.58 1.58 -13.56
CA GLU A 157 17.49 0.60 -13.46
C GLU A 157 16.52 0.95 -12.32
N VAL A 158 15.25 0.57 -12.50
CA VAL A 158 14.26 0.52 -11.42
C VAL A 158 13.87 -0.93 -11.16
N VAL A 159 13.92 -1.33 -9.90
CA VAL A 159 13.50 -2.67 -9.44
C VAL A 159 12.37 -2.55 -8.42
N GLU A 160 11.43 -3.47 -8.51
CA GLU A 160 10.42 -3.66 -7.48
C GLU A 160 10.98 -4.56 -6.39
N VAL A 161 10.86 -4.14 -5.13
CA VAL A 161 11.24 -4.93 -3.97
C VAL A 161 10.00 -5.31 -3.17
N THR A 162 10.05 -6.51 -2.60
CA THR A 162 9.11 -7.00 -1.59
C THR A 162 9.92 -7.23 -0.32
N ASP A 163 9.34 -6.95 0.85
CA ASP A 163 10.03 -7.07 2.14
C ASP A 163 9.56 -8.31 2.92
N GLU A 164 10.34 -8.71 3.94
CA GLU A 164 10.05 -9.91 4.73
C GLU A 164 8.66 -9.86 5.41
N SER A 165 8.14 -8.66 5.67
CA SER A 165 6.79 -8.47 6.19
C SER A 165 5.72 -8.85 5.17
N ASP A 166 5.93 -8.61 3.88
CA ASP A 166 5.04 -9.08 2.81
C ASP A 166 5.00 -10.62 2.75
N ASP A 167 6.15 -11.28 2.92
CA ASP A 167 6.24 -12.74 2.98
C ASP A 167 5.54 -13.34 4.19
N LEU A 168 5.66 -12.69 5.36
CA LEU A 168 4.97 -13.09 6.59
C LEU A 168 3.45 -12.88 6.49
N VAL A 169 3.02 -11.74 5.92
CA VAL A 169 1.61 -11.46 5.65
C VAL A 169 1.03 -12.49 4.69
N LYS A 170 1.75 -12.83 3.61
CA LYS A 170 1.33 -13.85 2.66
C LYS A 170 1.16 -15.21 3.34
N LYS A 171 2.11 -15.63 4.18
CA LYS A 171 2.02 -16.88 4.95
C LYS A 171 0.85 -16.90 5.94
N GLU A 172 0.55 -15.77 6.59
CA GLU A 172 -0.60 -15.69 7.49
C GLU A 172 -1.95 -15.64 6.75
N LEU A 173 -2.00 -14.97 5.59
CA LEU A 173 -3.16 -15.00 4.70
C LEU A 173 -3.45 -16.42 4.20
N GLU A 174 -2.44 -17.15 3.74
CA GLU A 174 -2.57 -18.55 3.31
C GLU A 174 -3.08 -19.47 4.43
N LYS A 175 -2.58 -19.28 5.67
CA LYS A 175 -3.09 -20.00 6.84
C LYS A 175 -4.54 -19.66 7.14
N PHE A 176 -4.91 -18.38 7.02
CA PHE A 176 -6.27 -17.92 7.26
C PHE A 176 -7.25 -18.48 6.21
N GLU A 177 -6.90 -18.42 4.93
CA GLU A 177 -7.69 -18.99 3.83
C GLU A 177 -7.88 -20.50 3.98
N LYS A 178 -6.81 -21.22 4.35
CA LYS A 178 -6.88 -22.66 4.63
C LYS A 178 -7.76 -23.00 5.83
N SER A 179 -7.77 -22.15 6.86
CA SER A 179 -8.65 -22.33 8.02
C SER A 179 -10.15 -22.13 7.68
N ARG A 180 -10.44 -21.41 6.60
CA ARG A 180 -11.81 -21.13 6.13
C ARG A 180 -12.28 -22.05 5.00
N GLY A 181 -11.46 -23.01 4.57
CA GLY A 181 -11.80 -23.95 3.49
C GLY A 181 -12.00 -23.29 2.13
N ILE A 182 -11.30 -22.16 1.88
CA ILE A 182 -11.42 -21.37 0.65
C ILE A 182 -10.44 -21.84 -0.44
N VAL A 183 -9.50 -22.73 -0.10
CA VAL A 183 -8.52 -23.31 -1.04
C VAL A 183 -8.65 -24.83 -1.01
N ASP A 184 -8.91 -25.44 -2.16
CA ASP A 184 -8.78 -26.89 -2.40
C ASP A 184 -7.30 -27.30 -2.51
#